data_AF-A0A7K7CQH9-F1
#
_entry.id   AF-A0A7K7CQH9-F1
#
_cell.length_a   1.000
_cell.length_b   1.000
_cell.length_c   1.000
_cell.angle_alpha   90.00
_cell.angle_beta   90.00
_cell.angle_gamma   90.00
#
_symmetry.space_group_name_H-M   'P 1'
#
loop_
_entity.id
_entity.type
_entity.pdbx_description
1 polymer ?
#
loop_
_entity_poly.entity_id
_entity_poly.type
_entity_poly.pdbx_seq_one_letter_code
_entity_poly.pdbx_strand_id
1 'polypeptide(L)'
;PQLSATAPGRLQLRSRGAFLVLRELHGWEQHPGVLRACRQLIQVLIGDEPEAGMENLLEVKVPEELERSLRAADEEEEEEEQRWRKEQQQ
;
A
#
# COMPACT_ATOMS: atom_id res chain seq x y z
N PRO A 1 9.34 2.50 -12.76
CA PRO A 1 8.63 1.32 -12.23
C PRO A 1 8.62 1.29 -10.69
N GLN A 2 7.46 1.08 -10.08
CA GLN A 2 7.32 0.87 -8.63
C GLN A 2 7.88 -0.52 -8.27
N LEU A 3 8.74 -0.60 -7.25
CA LEU A 3 9.45 -1.84 -6.92
C LEU A 3 8.51 -2.97 -6.49
N SER A 4 7.54 -2.68 -5.62
CA SER A 4 6.57 -3.66 -5.09
C SER A 4 5.53 -4.13 -6.11
N ALA A 5 5.41 -3.47 -7.26
CA ALA A 5 4.43 -3.81 -8.27
C ALA A 5 4.69 -5.17 -8.94
N THR A 6 5.96 -5.57 -9.04
CA THR A 6 6.38 -6.79 -9.74
C THR A 6 6.77 -7.92 -8.77
N ALA A 7 6.57 -9.18 -9.19
CA ALA A 7 6.99 -10.35 -8.44
C ALA A 7 8.46 -10.31 -7.98
N PRO A 8 9.45 -10.02 -8.87
CA PRO A 8 10.86 -9.99 -8.46
C PRO A 8 11.14 -8.89 -7.44
N GLY A 9 10.48 -7.74 -7.55
CA GLY A 9 10.64 -6.65 -6.60
C GLY A 9 10.03 -6.95 -5.23
N ARG A 10 8.87 -7.62 -5.17
CA ARG A 10 8.30 -8.14 -3.90
C ARG A 10 9.24 -9.16 -3.26
N LEU A 11 9.77 -10.10 -4.04
CA LEU A 11 10.73 -11.09 -3.54
C LEU A 11 11.99 -10.43 -2.95
N GLN A 12 12.50 -9.39 -3.62
CA GLN A 12 13.64 -8.62 -3.12
C GLN A 12 13.33 -7.90 -1.81
N LEU A 13 12.15 -7.29 -1.68
CA LEU A 13 11.72 -6.62 -0.44
C LEU A 13 11.55 -7.62 0.71
N ARG A 14 10.90 -8.76 0.46
CA ARG A 14 10.69 -9.84 1.45
C ARG A 14 12.02 -10.40 1.94
N SER A 15 12.94 -10.73 1.03
CA SER A 15 14.25 -11.31 1.38
C SER A 15 15.16 -10.36 2.17
N ARG A 16 14.93 -9.05 2.09
CA ARG A 16 15.67 -8.03 2.86
C ARG A 16 15.02 -7.66 4.19
N GLY A 17 13.93 -8.33 4.59
CA GLY A 17 13.24 -8.05 5.85
C GLY A 17 12.48 -6.72 5.86
N ALA A 18 12.13 -6.16 4.69
CA ALA A 18 11.45 -4.87 4.59
C ALA A 18 10.13 -4.83 5.38
N PHE A 19 9.41 -5.96 5.43
CA PHE A 19 8.19 -6.09 6.23
C PHE A 19 8.40 -5.73 7.71
N LEU A 20 9.50 -6.18 8.32
CA LEU A 20 9.76 -5.93 9.74
C LEU A 20 9.94 -4.43 10.01
N VAL A 21 10.69 -3.75 9.14
CA VAL A 21 10.91 -2.31 9.21
C VAL A 21 9.61 -1.54 9.01
N LEU A 22 8.82 -1.91 7.98
CA LEU A 22 7.54 -1.26 7.68
C LEU A 22 6.52 -1.45 8.81
N ARG A 23 6.47 -2.63 9.41
CA ARG A 23 5.56 -2.93 10.54
C ARG A 23 5.90 -2.08 11.76
N GLU A 24 7.19 -1.92 12.06
CA GLU A 24 7.63 -1.10 13.18
C GLU A 24 7.32 0.38 12.92
N LEU A 25 7.65 0.88 11.72
CA LEU A 25 7.33 2.25 11.31
C LEU A 25 5.82 2.53 11.42
N HIS A 26 4.99 1.63 10.90
CA HIS A 26 3.53 1.75 10.97
C HIS A 26 3.01 1.85 12.42
N GLY A 27 3.66 1.20 13.39
CA GLY A 27 3.18 1.22 14.78
C GLY A 27 3.41 2.55 15.50
N TRP A 28 4.34 3.38 15.03
CA TRP A 28 4.84 4.56 15.75
C TRP A 28 4.62 5.85 14.96
N GLU A 29 4.36 5.74 13.66
CA GLU A 29 4.08 6.85 12.75
C GLU A 29 2.71 7.48 13.05
N GLN A 30 2.62 8.80 12.86
CA GLN A 30 1.39 9.58 13.05
C GLN A 30 0.93 10.27 11.77
N HIS A 31 1.82 10.47 10.80
CA HIS A 31 1.45 11.09 9.54
C HIS A 31 0.56 10.13 8.72
N PRO A 32 -0.71 10.49 8.44
CA PRO A 32 -1.67 9.59 7.80
C PRO A 32 -1.20 9.11 6.42
N GLY A 33 -0.60 10.00 5.62
CA GLY A 33 0.00 9.62 4.33
C GLY A 33 1.12 8.58 4.43
N VAL A 34 1.92 8.59 5.51
CA VAL A 34 2.97 7.59 5.73
C VAL A 34 2.37 6.29 6.23
N LEU A 35 1.38 6.35 7.12
CA LEU A 35 0.62 5.17 7.57
C LEU A 35 -0.06 4.46 6.39
N ARG A 36 -0.69 5.22 5.48
CA ARG A 36 -1.27 4.73 4.22
C ARG A 36 -0.24 3.98 3.39
N ALA A 37 0.90 4.62 3.09
CA ALA A 37 1.96 4.00 2.31
C ALA A 37 2.51 2.72 2.96
N CYS A 38 2.69 2.72 4.29
CA CYS A 38 3.12 1.54 5.03
C CYS A 38 2.08 0.41 4.95
N ARG A 39 0.80 0.73 5.15
CA ARG A 39 -0.31 -0.24 5.09
C ARG A 39 -0.39 -0.91 3.72
N GLN A 40 -0.36 -0.12 2.65
CA GLN A 40 -0.38 -0.62 1.26
C GLN A 40 0.82 -1.54 0.97
N LEU A 41 2.03 -1.13 1.35
CA LEU A 41 3.22 -1.95 1.16
C LEU A 41 3.17 -3.23 1.99
N ILE A 42 2.73 -3.16 3.25
CA ILE A 42 2.58 -4.34 4.11
C ILE A 42 1.60 -5.33 3.47
N GLN A 43 0.42 -4.88 3.01
CA GLN A 43 -0.57 -5.73 2.34
C GLN A 43 0.04 -6.47 1.15
N VAL A 44 0.77 -5.77 0.28
CA VAL A 44 1.43 -6.36 -0.89
C VAL A 44 2.54 -7.35 -0.48
N LEU A 45 3.25 -7.08 0.61
CA LEU A 45 4.35 -7.95 1.06
C LEU A 45 3.88 -9.19 1.84
N ILE A 46 2.70 -9.17 2.46
CA ILE A 46 2.14 -10.34 3.16
C ILE A 46 1.20 -11.18 2.29
N GLY A 47 0.66 -10.60 1.20
CA GLY A 47 -0.24 -11.30 0.29
C GLY A 47 0.44 -12.41 -0.51
N ASP A 48 -0.35 -13.39 -0.95
CA ASP A 48 0.14 -14.43 -1.85
C ASP A 48 0.54 -13.85 -3.20
N GLU A 49 1.47 -14.53 -3.86
CA GLU A 49 1.93 -14.14 -5.18
C GLU A 49 0.87 -14.51 -6.24
N PRO A 50 0.45 -13.58 -7.12
CA PRO A 50 -0.56 -13.86 -8.15
C PRO A 50 -0.09 -14.88 -9.20
N GLU A 51 -1.04 -15.36 -9.98
CA GLU A 51 -0.80 -16.33 -11.06
C GLU A 51 0.14 -15.79 -12.15
N ALA A 52 0.75 -16.70 -12.91
CA ALA A 52 1.62 -16.34 -14.03
C ALA A 52 0.86 -15.49 -15.07
N GLY A 53 1.46 -14.38 -15.50
CA GLY A 53 0.82 -13.37 -16.34
C GLY A 53 0.10 -12.25 -15.56
N MET A 54 0.08 -12.31 -14.22
CA MET A 54 -0.49 -11.27 -13.34
C MET A 54 0.56 -10.70 -12.36
N GLU A 55 1.85 -10.86 -12.68
CA GLU A 55 2.95 -10.53 -11.76
C GLU A 55 3.09 -9.03 -11.49
N ASN A 56 2.73 -8.20 -12.48
CA ASN A 56 2.73 -6.75 -12.35
C ASN A 56 1.34 -6.23 -11.96
N LEU A 57 1.18 -5.89 -10.67
CA LEU A 57 -0.11 -5.44 -10.11
C LEU A 57 -0.64 -4.15 -10.74
N LEU A 58 0.20 -3.38 -11.45
CA LEU A 58 -0.22 -2.18 -12.18
C LEU A 58 -0.81 -2.47 -13.56
N GLU A 59 -0.64 -3.70 -14.07
CA GLU A 59 -1.11 -4.12 -15.40
C GLU A 59 -2.30 -5.10 -15.31
N VAL A 60 -2.60 -5.59 -14.10
CA VAL A 60 -3.72 -6.52 -13.87
C VAL A 60 -5.05 -5.78 -14.03
N LYS A 61 -5.99 -6.43 -14.74
CA LYS A 61 -7.36 -5.94 -14.83
C LYS A 61 -8.09 -6.18 -13.51
N VAL A 62 -8.49 -5.09 -12.87
CA VAL A 62 -9.27 -5.13 -11.63
C VAL A 62 -10.76 -5.29 -11.99
N PRO A 63 -11.50 -6.23 -11.37
CA PRO A 63 -12.95 -6.31 -11.52
C PRO A 63 -13.64 -5.02 -11.05
N GLU A 64 -14.73 -4.63 -11.70
CA GLU A 64 -15.39 -3.33 -11.45
C GLU A 64 -15.83 -3.14 -9.99
N GLU A 65 -16.37 -4.18 -9.35
CA GLU A 65 -16.77 -4.15 -7.94
C GLU A 65 -15.57 -3.89 -7.00
N LEU A 66 -14.43 -4.52 -7.30
CA LEU A 66 -13.21 -4.34 -6.54
C LEU A 66 -12.62 -2.95 -6.80
N GLU A 67 -12.66 -2.46 -8.04
CA GLU A 67 -12.20 -1.11 -8.38
C GLU A 67 -13.00 -0.04 -7.63
N ARG A 68 -14.33 -0.18 -7.54
CA ARG A 68 -15.17 0.73 -6.74
C ARG A 68 -14.79 0.71 -5.26
N SER A 69 -14.55 -0.47 -4.70
CA SER A 69 -14.18 -0.63 -3.29
C SER A 69 -12.80 -0.02 -3.00
N LEU A 70 -11.84 -0.20 -3.90
CA LEU A 70 -10.51 0.39 -3.79
C LEU A 70 -10.57 1.92 -3.87
N ARG A 71 -11.34 2.49 -4.81
CA ARG A 71 -11.52 3.94 -4.92
C ARG A 71 -12.17 4.55 -3.69
N ALA A 72 -13.19 3.90 -3.13
CA ALA A 72 -13.84 4.37 -1.91
C ALA A 72 -12.85 4.39 -0.72
N ALA A 73 -11.99 3.37 -0.59
CA ALA A 73 -10.95 3.35 0.44
C ALA A 73 -9.91 4.46 0.23
N ASP A 74 -9.49 4.70 -1.02
CA ASP A 74 -8.56 5.79 -1.35
C ASP A 74 -9.15 7.17 -1.02
N GLU A 75 -10.44 7.39 -1.32
CA GLU A 75 -11.16 8.64 -1.01
C GLU A 75 -11.25 8.87 0.51
N GLU A 76 -11.56 7.83 1.29
CA GLU A 76 -11.62 7.91 2.76
C GLU A 76 -10.24 8.26 3.35
N GLU A 77 -9.18 7.61 2.88
CA GLU A 77 -7.80 7.89 3.32
C GLU A 77 -7.35 9.32 2.95
N GLU A 78 -7.75 9.83 1.78
CA GLU A 78 -7.47 11.20 1.36
C GLU A 78 -8.19 12.22 2.25
N GLU A 79 -9.46 11.98 2.60
CA GLU A 79 -10.20 12.85 3.52
C GLU A 79 -9.53 12.92 4.90
N GLU A 80 -9.08 11.79 5.44
CA GLU A 80 -8.36 11.72 6.71
C GLU A 80 -7.07 12.56 6.65
N GLU A 81 -6.29 12.45 5.58
CA GLU A 81 -5.08 13.25 5.40
C GLU A 81 -5.40 14.75 5.33
N GLN A 82 -6.46 15.15 4.62
CA GLN A 82 -6.87 16.56 4.54
C GLN A 82 -7.32 17.10 5.90
N ARG A 83 -8.03 16.30 6.71
CA ARG A 83 -8.44 16.69 8.07
C ARG A 83 -7.21 16.89 8.96
N TRP A 84 -6.30 15.91 8.96
CA TRP A 84 -5.05 15.99 9.72
C TRP A 84 -4.22 17.22 9.34
N ARG A 85 -4.08 17.52 8.04
CA ARG A 85 -3.36 18.71 7.55
C ARG A 85 -3.98 20.02 8.04
N LYS A 86 -5.31 20.10 8.16
CA LYS A 86 -6.00 21.29 8.68
C LYS A 86 -5.79 21.45 10.18
N GLU A 87 -5.82 20.37 10.93
CA GLU A 87 -5.59 20.37 12.38
C GLU A 87 -4.17 20.81 12.73
N GLN A 88 -3.16 20.44 11.94
CA GLN A 88 -1.77 20.87 12.16
C GLN A 88 -1.51 22.35 11.80
N GLN A 89 -2.43 23.01 11.09
CA GLN A 89 -2.30 24.42 10.68
C GLN A 89 -3.08 25.38 11.59
N GLN A 90 -3.80 24.88 12.59
CA GLN A 90 -4.54 25.66 13.60
C GLN A 90 -3.80 25.66 14.93
#